data_AF-A0A7C8DYQ4-F1
#
_entry.id   AF-A0A7C8DYQ4-F1
#
_cell.length_a   1.000
_cell.length_b   1.000
_cell.length_c   1.000
_cell.angle_alpha   90.00
_cell.angle_beta   90.00
_cell.angle_gamma   90.00
#
_symmetry.space_group_name_H-M   'P 1'
#
loop_
_entity.id
_entity.type
_entity.pdbx_description
1 polymer ?
#
loop_
_entity_poly.entity_id
_entity_poly.type
_entity_poly.pdbx_seq_one_letter_code
_entity_poly.pdbx_strand_id
1 'polypeptide(L)'
;MHNEHHTCPFSHLILSGRCACQFSAKNCLAEKEFGVCLNKTASIDCQSIYCNLRDNSDFVLNSHNQRSLSVGQQSKIKMGGLLALQDILQQSSNEKISNIFKLVQTIKKEYKAFENIPFSKIMPKISKFKFRDRS
;
A
#
# COMPACT_ATOMS: atom_id res chain seq x y z
N MET A 1 15.17 -18.20 19.22
CA MET A 1 13.95 -17.42 18.93
C MET A 1 13.81 -17.36 17.42
N HIS A 2 12.83 -18.05 16.84
CA HIS A 2 12.58 -17.95 15.40
C HIS A 2 11.93 -16.59 15.15
N ASN A 3 12.65 -15.66 14.54
CA ASN A 3 12.05 -14.43 14.05
C ASN A 3 11.14 -14.81 12.87
N GLU A 4 9.83 -14.89 13.11
CA GLU A 4 8.86 -15.08 12.05
C GLU A 4 8.81 -13.82 11.19
N HIS A 5 9.25 -13.94 9.94
CA HIS A 5 9.22 -12.87 8.95
C HIS A 5 8.01 -13.07 8.04
N HIS A 6 7.17 -12.05 7.92
CA HIS A 6 6.00 -12.07 7.05
C HIS A 6 6.18 -11.13 5.85
N THR A 7 5.48 -11.42 4.76
CA THR A 7 5.52 -10.62 3.54
C THR A 7 4.81 -9.27 3.74
N CYS A 8 5.45 -8.18 3.33
CA CYS A 8 4.82 -6.86 3.27
C CYS A 8 4.56 -6.47 1.80
N PRO A 9 3.31 -6.21 1.39
CA PRO A 9 3.02 -5.80 0.02
C PRO A 9 3.64 -4.43 -0.35
N PHE A 10 3.97 -3.62 0.66
CA PHE A 10 4.53 -2.28 0.54
C PHE A 10 6.05 -2.22 0.79
N SER A 11 6.73 -3.36 0.93
CA SER A 11 8.17 -3.44 1.24
C SER A 11 9.03 -2.57 0.33
N HIS A 12 8.78 -2.57 -0.98
CA HIS A 12 9.49 -1.75 -1.95
C HIS A 12 9.36 -0.22 -1.68
N LEU A 13 8.20 0.24 -1.18
CA LEU A 13 7.99 1.65 -0.84
C LEU A 13 8.75 2.05 0.43
N ILE A 14 8.90 1.10 1.35
CA ILE A 14 9.66 1.29 2.59
C ILE A 14 11.15 1.33 2.29
N LEU A 15 11.64 0.36 1.51
CA LEU A 15 13.05 0.29 1.11
C LEU A 15 13.49 1.50 0.27
N SER A 16 12.60 2.07 -0.54
CA SER A 16 12.85 3.30 -1.31
C SER A 16 12.68 4.60 -0.51
N GLY A 17 12.41 4.52 0.79
CA GLY A 17 12.29 5.68 1.68
C GLY A 17 11.03 6.55 1.47
N ARG A 18 10.08 6.08 0.65
CA ARG A 18 8.83 6.81 0.35
C ARG A 18 7.79 6.67 1.46
N CYS A 19 7.85 5.59 2.22
CA CYS A 19 6.96 5.31 3.34
C CYS A 19 7.77 4.74 4.50
N ALA A 20 7.21 4.81 5.71
CA ALA A 20 7.75 4.10 6.86
C ALA A 20 6.68 3.20 7.50
N CYS A 21 7.12 2.20 8.27
CA CYS A 21 6.25 1.33 9.04
C CYS A 21 6.99 0.88 10.30
N GLN A 22 6.31 0.89 11.44
CA GLN A 22 6.94 0.48 12.71
C GLN A 22 7.24 -1.03 12.78
N PHE A 23 6.59 -1.85 11.96
CA PHE A 23 6.82 -3.29 11.90
C PHE A 23 7.69 -3.70 10.72
N SER A 24 8.23 -2.75 9.96
CA SER A 24 9.19 -3.10 8.91
C SER A 24 10.55 -3.37 9.51
N ALA A 25 11.11 -4.51 9.16
CA ALA A 25 12.53 -4.77 9.35
C ALA A 25 13.19 -4.96 7.98
N LYS A 26 14.49 -4.65 7.94
CA LYS A 26 15.34 -5.01 6.82
C LYS A 26 15.94 -6.37 7.12
N ASN A 27 15.77 -7.31 6.21
CA ASN A 27 16.53 -8.54 6.22
C ASN A 27 17.53 -8.50 5.07
N CYS A 28 18.81 -8.62 5.37
CA CYS A 28 19.85 -8.73 4.35
C CYS A 28 20.14 -10.22 4.12
N LEU A 29 19.71 -10.73 2.98
CA LEU A 29 20.14 -12.06 2.52
C LEU A 29 21.13 -11.83 1.38
N ALA A 30 22.41 -12.08 1.68
CA ALA A 30 23.54 -11.70 0.82
C ALA A 30 23.47 -10.20 0.45
N GLU A 31 23.54 -9.86 -0.85
CA GLU A 31 23.51 -8.47 -1.35
C GLU A 31 22.09 -7.90 -1.53
N LYS A 32 21.03 -8.68 -1.24
CA LYS A 32 19.64 -8.23 -1.44
C LYS A 32 18.98 -7.85 -0.11
N GLU A 33 18.50 -6.61 -0.06
CA GLU A 33 17.63 -6.13 1.02
C GLU A 33 16.18 -6.54 0.78
N PHE A 34 15.59 -7.23 1.75
CA PHE A 34 14.17 -7.58 1.77
C PHE A 34 13.47 -6.82 2.89
N GLY A 35 12.39 -6.12 2.54
CA GLY A 35 11.50 -5.54 3.53
C GLY A 35 10.57 -6.63 4.07
N VAL A 36 10.75 -7.02 5.32
CA VAL A 36 9.90 -8.00 6.01
C VAL A 36 9.00 -7.30 7.03
N CYS A 37 7.88 -7.92 7.33
CA CYS A 37 7.01 -7.50 8.43
C CYS A 37 7.24 -8.40 9.65
N LEU A 38 7.51 -7.79 10.80
CA LEU A 38 7.70 -8.49 12.07
C LEU A 38 6.38 -8.83 12.79
N ASN A 39 5.24 -8.42 12.24
CA ASN A 39 3.93 -8.62 12.86
C ASN A 39 2.97 -9.31 11.89
N LYS A 40 2.53 -10.52 12.24
CA LYS A 40 1.63 -11.34 11.42
C LYS A 40 0.31 -10.64 11.11
N THR A 41 -0.36 -10.10 12.12
CA THR A 41 -1.65 -9.43 11.95
C THR A 41 -1.53 -8.19 11.08
N ALA A 42 -0.48 -7.39 11.27
CA ALA A 42 -0.20 -6.22 10.44
C ALA A 42 0.06 -6.61 8.98
N SER A 43 0.80 -7.70 8.74
CA SER A 43 1.05 -8.24 7.40
C SER A 43 -0.27 -8.65 6.73
N ILE A 44 -1.13 -9.40 7.43
CA ILE A 44 -2.45 -9.81 6.95
C ILE A 44 -3.32 -8.58 6.62
N ASP A 45 -3.41 -7.62 7.54
CA ASP A 45 -4.23 -6.41 7.33
C ASP A 45 -3.72 -5.58 6.13
N CYS A 46 -2.39 -5.42 6.00
CA CYS A 46 -1.79 -4.73 4.84
C CYS A 46 -2.07 -5.48 3.53
N GLN A 47 -2.04 -6.81 3.55
CA GLN A 47 -2.32 -7.64 2.38
C GLN A 47 -3.79 -7.53 1.98
N SER A 48 -4.72 -7.56 2.95
CA SER A 48 -6.15 -7.41 2.69
C SER A 48 -6.51 -6.05 2.11
N ILE A 49 -5.89 -4.96 2.61
CA ILE A 49 -6.03 -3.64 1.98
C ILE A 49 -5.49 -3.63 0.55
N TYR A 50 -4.31 -4.20 0.32
CA TYR A 50 -3.71 -4.23 -1.02
C TYR A 50 -4.58 -5.02 -2.01
N CYS A 51 -5.12 -6.18 -1.62
CA CYS A 51 -6.04 -6.95 -2.45
C CYS A 51 -7.29 -6.13 -2.79
N ASN A 52 -7.94 -5.54 -1.79
CA ASN A 52 -9.11 -4.69 -2.00
C ASN A 52 -8.80 -3.51 -2.96
N LEU A 53 -7.66 -2.83 -2.81
CA LEU A 53 -7.24 -1.77 -3.73
C LEU A 53 -7.01 -2.29 -5.15
N ARG A 54 -6.40 -3.47 -5.29
CA ARG A 54 -6.11 -4.10 -6.58
C ARG A 54 -7.41 -4.49 -7.28
N ASP A 55 -8.29 -5.20 -6.59
CA ASP A 55 -9.54 -5.74 -7.14
C ASP A 55 -10.47 -4.61 -7.61
N ASN A 56 -10.45 -3.46 -6.94
CA ASN A 56 -11.24 -2.29 -7.32
C ASN A 56 -10.55 -1.37 -8.35
N SER A 57 -9.30 -1.66 -8.75
CA SER A 57 -8.52 -0.79 -9.64
C SER A 57 -8.60 -1.15 -11.12
N ASP A 58 -9.19 -2.30 -11.47
CA ASP A 58 -9.12 -2.84 -12.83
C ASP A 58 -9.70 -1.92 -13.90
N PHE A 59 -10.88 -1.37 -13.62
CA PHE A 59 -11.56 -0.43 -14.51
C PHE A 59 -10.78 0.87 -14.66
N VAL A 60 -10.24 1.36 -13.56
CA VAL A 60 -9.65 2.71 -13.48
C VAL A 60 -8.23 2.76 -14.03
N LEU A 61 -7.55 1.61 -14.06
CA LEU A 61 -6.19 1.45 -14.57
C LEU A 61 -6.13 0.79 -15.94
N ASN A 62 -7.28 0.57 -16.59
CA ASN A 62 -7.42 -0.15 -17.86
C ASN A 62 -6.67 -1.49 -17.86
N SER A 63 -6.68 -2.20 -16.72
CA SER A 63 -6.00 -3.49 -16.56
C SER A 63 -6.90 -4.70 -16.79
N HIS A 64 -8.13 -4.49 -17.28
CA HIS A 64 -9.01 -5.57 -17.68
C HIS A 64 -8.29 -6.54 -18.62
N ASN A 65 -8.28 -7.82 -18.24
CA ASN A 65 -7.65 -8.94 -18.95
C ASN A 65 -6.10 -8.98 -18.93
N GLN A 66 -5.43 -8.16 -18.12
CA GLN A 66 -3.98 -8.25 -17.95
C GLN A 66 -3.61 -9.29 -16.88
N ARG A 67 -2.87 -10.34 -17.28
CA ARG A 67 -2.31 -11.33 -16.33
C ARG A 67 -1.32 -10.72 -15.34
N SER A 68 -0.67 -9.61 -15.70
CA SER A 68 0.32 -8.92 -14.87
C SER A 68 0.22 -7.41 -15.01
N LEU A 69 0.30 -6.70 -13.89
CA LEU A 69 0.33 -5.24 -13.85
C LEU A 69 1.73 -4.73 -14.19
N SER A 70 1.81 -3.69 -15.01
CA SER A 70 3.06 -2.95 -15.21
C SER A 70 3.58 -2.36 -13.88
N VAL A 71 4.88 -2.11 -13.79
CA VAL A 71 5.48 -1.45 -12.61
C VAL A 71 4.77 -0.14 -12.28
N GLY A 72 4.38 0.64 -13.29
CA GLY A 72 3.62 1.88 -13.12
C GLY A 72 2.26 1.66 -12.48
N GLN A 73 1.48 0.68 -12.95
CA GLN A 73 0.18 0.34 -12.35
C GLN A 73 0.35 -0.18 -10.91
N GLN A 74 1.34 -1.03 -10.65
CA GLN A 74 1.64 -1.49 -9.29
C GLN A 74 1.98 -0.35 -8.35
N SER A 75 2.79 0.61 -8.79
CA SER A 75 3.13 1.80 -8.01
C SER A 75 1.92 2.71 -7.77
N LYS A 76 1.00 2.85 -8.75
CA LYS A 76 -0.27 3.57 -8.55
C LYS A 76 -1.13 2.92 -7.47
N ILE A 77 -1.34 1.62 -7.55
CA ILE A 77 -2.14 0.89 -6.55
C ILE A 77 -1.49 0.99 -5.16
N LYS A 78 -0.18 0.74 -5.07
CA LYS A 78 0.52 0.71 -3.79
C LYS A 78 0.68 2.10 -3.18
N MET A 79 1.39 3.01 -3.85
CA MET A 79 1.67 4.34 -3.31
C MET A 79 0.45 5.26 -3.41
N GLY A 80 -0.16 5.33 -4.59
CA GLY A 80 -1.37 6.14 -4.81
C GLY A 80 -2.54 5.66 -3.96
N GLY A 81 -2.68 4.36 -3.72
CA GLY A 81 -3.67 3.80 -2.81
C GLY A 81 -3.47 4.24 -1.37
N LEU A 82 -2.24 4.14 -0.83
CA LEU A 82 -1.94 4.60 0.53
C LEU A 82 -2.20 6.10 0.70
N LEU A 83 -1.81 6.92 -0.29
CA LEU A 83 -2.06 8.36 -0.26
C LEU A 83 -3.55 8.68 -0.33
N ALA A 84 -4.30 8.00 -1.19
CA ALA A 84 -5.74 8.18 -1.28
C ALA A 84 -6.47 7.77 0.00
N LEU A 85 -6.01 6.71 0.68
CA LEU A 85 -6.51 6.27 1.99
C LEU A 85 -6.17 7.27 3.10
N GLN A 86 -4.99 7.89 3.07
CA GLN A 86 -4.64 8.95 4.01
C GLN A 86 -5.53 10.18 3.79
N ASP A 87 -5.71 10.58 2.55
CA ASP A 87 -6.45 11.79 2.18
C ASP A 87 -7.94 11.68 2.55
N ILE A 88 -8.56 10.51 2.38
CA ILE A 88 -9.95 10.30 2.84
C ILE A 88 -10.11 10.37 4.37
N LEU A 89 -9.10 9.94 5.14
CA LEU A 89 -9.15 9.98 6.60
C LEU A 89 -8.84 11.37 7.17
N GLN A 90 -7.82 12.03 6.63
CA GLN A 90 -7.28 13.27 7.21
C GLN A 90 -7.78 14.53 6.50
N GLN A 91 -8.46 14.40 5.36
CA GLN A 91 -8.83 15.51 4.47
C GLN A 91 -7.62 16.43 4.16
N SER A 92 -6.41 15.85 4.14
CA SER A 92 -5.17 16.57 3.92
C SER A 92 -4.28 15.79 2.97
N SER A 93 -3.70 16.51 2.01
CA SER A 93 -2.91 15.96 0.92
C SER A 93 -1.43 15.83 1.29
N ASN A 94 -1.13 15.19 2.41
CA ASN A 94 0.26 14.93 2.75
C ASN A 94 0.83 13.84 1.81
N GLU A 95 1.93 14.16 1.13
CA GLU A 95 2.55 13.28 0.14
C GLU A 95 3.37 12.14 0.77
N LYS A 96 3.48 12.10 2.09
CA LYS A 96 4.30 11.12 2.82
C LYS A 96 3.50 10.31 3.83
N ILE A 97 3.63 8.98 3.72
CA ILE A 97 3.10 8.03 4.70
C ILE A 97 4.13 7.81 5.82
N SER A 98 3.89 8.38 6.99
CA SER A 98 4.79 8.25 8.15
C SER A 98 4.77 6.87 8.80
N ASN A 99 3.63 6.18 8.78
CA ASN A 99 3.50 4.83 9.33
C ASN A 99 2.33 4.07 8.67
N ILE A 100 2.65 3.14 7.78
CA ILE A 100 1.65 2.32 7.06
C ILE A 100 0.76 1.56 8.03
N PHE A 101 1.32 0.93 9.08
CA PHE A 101 0.51 0.18 10.04
C PHE A 101 -0.54 1.07 10.72
N LYS A 102 -0.13 2.27 11.18
CA LYS A 102 -1.08 3.19 11.82
C LYS A 102 -2.20 3.58 10.88
N LEU A 103 -1.87 3.89 9.62
CA LEU A 103 -2.88 4.19 8.59
C LEU A 103 -3.86 3.04 8.39
N VAL A 104 -3.35 1.82 8.20
CA VAL A 104 -4.15 0.60 7.99
C VAL A 104 -5.08 0.34 9.19
N GLN A 105 -4.58 0.50 10.41
CA GLN A 105 -5.41 0.34 11.62
C GLN A 105 -6.49 1.41 11.72
N THR A 106 -6.18 2.67 11.39
CA THR A 106 -7.18 3.74 11.38
C THR A 106 -8.28 3.45 10.36
N ILE A 107 -7.92 3.02 9.13
CA ILE A 107 -8.89 2.60 8.11
C ILE A 107 -9.75 1.45 8.62
N LYS A 108 -9.13 0.41 9.20
CA LYS A 108 -9.84 -0.75 9.74
C LYS A 108 -10.83 -0.35 10.84
N LYS A 109 -10.44 0.59 11.71
CA LYS A 109 -11.29 1.11 12.79
C LYS A 109 -12.46 1.92 12.24
N GLU A 110 -12.21 2.78 11.26
CA GLU A 110 -13.22 3.67 10.66
C GLU A 110 -14.28 2.88 9.88
N TYR A 111 -13.84 1.97 9.01
CA TYR A 111 -14.73 1.27 8.08
C TYR A 111 -15.15 -0.13 8.55
N LYS A 112 -14.58 -0.62 9.67
CA LYS A 112 -14.74 -1.96 10.27
C LYS A 112 -14.22 -3.12 9.40
N ALA A 113 -14.45 -3.05 8.10
CA ALA A 113 -14.01 -4.00 7.08
C ALA A 113 -13.43 -3.20 5.88
N PHE A 114 -12.45 -3.77 5.18
CA PHE A 114 -11.77 -3.06 4.09
C PHE A 114 -12.64 -2.95 2.83
N GLU A 115 -13.61 -3.83 2.70
CA GLU A 115 -14.61 -3.86 1.63
C GLU A 115 -15.56 -2.65 1.73
N ASN A 116 -15.72 -2.08 2.94
CA ASN A 116 -16.58 -0.91 3.19
C ASN A 116 -15.89 0.43 2.84
N ILE A 117 -14.63 0.41 2.42
CA ILE A 117 -13.94 1.62 1.99
C ILE A 117 -14.67 2.15 0.74
N PRO A 118 -14.96 3.46 0.64
CA PRO A 118 -15.64 4.02 -0.52
C PRO A 118 -14.68 4.12 -1.72
N PHE A 119 -14.45 2.98 -2.40
CA PHE A 119 -13.53 2.87 -3.53
C PHE A 119 -13.85 3.87 -4.65
N SER A 120 -15.12 4.17 -4.88
CA SER A 120 -15.57 5.19 -5.84
C SER A 120 -14.96 6.59 -5.58
N LYS A 121 -14.64 6.93 -4.32
CA LYS A 121 -14.01 8.22 -3.95
C LYS A 121 -12.48 8.21 -4.09
N ILE A 122 -11.84 7.06 -3.87
CA ILE A 122 -10.36 6.96 -3.89
C ILE A 122 -9.80 6.54 -5.25
N MET A 123 -10.55 5.78 -6.05
CA MET A 123 -10.09 5.30 -7.35
C MET A 123 -9.68 6.43 -8.32
N PRO A 124 -10.44 7.54 -8.46
CA PRO A 124 -10.01 8.65 -9.31
C PRO A 124 -8.65 9.25 -8.88
N LYS A 125 -8.36 9.27 -7.57
CA LYS A 125 -7.07 9.75 -7.03
C LYS A 125 -5.94 8.79 -7.39
N ILE A 126 -6.19 7.48 -7.25
CA ILE A 126 -5.24 6.42 -7.63
C ILE A 126 -4.91 6.47 -9.13
N SER A 127 -5.91 6.69 -10.00
CA SER A 127 -5.70 6.80 -11.45
C SER A 127 -4.78 7.97 -11.81
N LYS A 128 -5.04 9.12 -11.19
CA LYS A 128 -4.32 10.39 -11.44
C LYS A 128 -2.92 10.42 -10.84
N PHE A 129 -2.63 9.56 -9.87
CA PHE A 129 -1.31 9.49 -9.23
C PHE A 129 -0.20 9.17 -10.24
N LYS A 130 0.90 9.92 -10.17
CA LYS A 130 2.11 9.72 -10.97
C LYS A 130 3.28 9.42 -10.01
N PHE A 131 3.86 8.24 -10.14
CA PHE A 131 4.98 7.82 -9.25
C PHE A 131 6.30 8.56 -9.56
N ARG A 132 6.45 9.06 -10.79
CA ARG A 132 7.55 9.89 -11.25
C ARG A 132 6.93 11.02 -12.04
N ASP A 133 7.26 12.26 -11.70
CA ASP A 133 7.15 13.34 -12.68
C ASP A 133 8.26 13.11 -13.72
N ARG A 134 7.87 13.06 -14.98
CA ARG A 134 8.84 13.19 -16.07
C ARG A 134 9.10 14.69 -16.18
N SER A 135 10.14 15.16 -15.49
CA SER A 135 10.79 16.41 -15.86
C SER A 135 11.36 16.29 -17.27
#